data_AF-A0A524MHI2-F1
#
_entry.id   AF-A0A524MHI2-F1
#
_cell.length_a   1.000
_cell.length_b   1.000
_cell.length_c   1.000
_cell.angle_alpha   90.00
_cell.angle_beta   90.00
_cell.angle_gamma   90.00
#
_symmetry.space_group_name_H-M   'P 1'
#
loop_
_entity.id
_entity.type
_entity.pdbx_description
1 polymer ?
#
loop_
_entity_poly.entity_id
_entity_poly.type
_entity_poly.pdbx_seq_one_letter_code
_entity_poly.pdbx_strand_id
1 'polypeptide(L)'
;MSSRLALREIEKKMWLRTFEHGMWDIGIGSMFLVFGLAILVDFPALSAIWIAALIPSFREIGHKLILPRIGHVPFREPRKRAKGRLTGVLAATTVIGMGAFLFMFWLSKGTTPSCALWAGEHVVLFIGLIWGGALAITGWLVTLPRLNAYGCAGVRIIGHHRPRARPPLGLLARPCWRSDSVDRDRSALAISSALPQARRVVATGDTR
;
A
#
# COMPACT_ATOMS: atom_id res chain seq x y z
N MET A 1 -6.80 51.24 21.85
CA MET A 1 -6.60 50.83 20.44
C MET A 1 -5.62 49.65 20.26
N SER A 2 -4.71 49.39 21.20
CA SER A 2 -3.68 48.33 21.13
C SER A 2 -4.22 46.88 21.18
N SER A 3 -5.32 46.61 21.88
CA SER A 3 -5.85 45.25 22.06
C SER A 3 -6.35 44.59 20.77
N ARG A 4 -7.01 45.34 19.88
CA ARG A 4 -7.49 44.82 18.58
C ARG A 4 -6.34 44.48 17.62
N LEU A 5 -5.23 45.21 17.69
CA LEU A 5 -4.04 44.94 16.89
C LEU A 5 -3.33 43.67 17.38
N ALA A 6 -3.16 43.52 18.70
CA ALA A 6 -2.59 42.32 19.31
C ALA A 6 -3.42 41.06 19.00
N LEU A 7 -4.76 41.15 19.04
CA LEU A 7 -5.65 40.05 18.67
C LEU A 7 -5.47 39.62 17.20
N ARG A 8 -5.38 40.58 16.28
CA ARG A 8 -5.16 40.29 14.85
C ARG A 8 -3.82 39.60 14.58
N GLU A 9 -2.76 39.99 15.28
CA GLU A 9 -1.45 39.36 15.15
C GLU A 9 -1.44 37.94 15.70
N ILE A 10 -2.05 37.72 16.86
CA ILE A 10 -2.22 36.37 17.44
C ILE A 10 -3.06 35.49 16.52
N GLU A 11 -4.14 36.03 15.94
CA GLU A 11 -5.00 35.33 14.99
C GLU A 11 -4.26 34.98 13.70
N LYS A 12 -3.47 35.91 13.14
CA LYS A 12 -2.62 35.65 11.98
C LYS A 12 -1.59 34.55 12.26
N LYS A 13 -0.99 34.54 13.45
CA LYS A 13 0.00 33.55 13.88
C LYS A 13 -0.63 32.16 14.09
N MET A 14 -1.80 32.11 14.73
CA MET A 14 -2.60 30.88 14.89
C MET A 14 -3.08 30.34 13.54
N TRP A 15 -3.49 31.23 12.63
CA TRP A 15 -3.93 30.86 11.29
C TRP A 15 -2.81 30.24 10.47
N LEU A 16 -1.62 30.87 10.43
CA LEU A 16 -0.46 30.29 9.75
C LEU A 16 -0.10 28.90 10.30
N ARG A 17 -0.19 28.72 11.62
CA ARG A 17 0.06 27.42 12.27
C ARG A 17 -1.02 26.37 11.99
N THR A 18 -2.25 26.80 11.72
CA THR A 18 -3.39 25.91 11.43
C THR A 18 -3.49 25.59 9.93
N PHE A 19 -2.99 26.46 9.05
CA PHE A 19 -3.11 26.31 7.59
C PHE A 19 -1.95 25.54 6.93
N GLU A 20 -0.95 25.11 7.70
CA GLU A 20 -0.09 23.98 7.32
C GLU A 20 -0.90 22.71 6.98
N HIS A 21 -2.17 22.64 7.38
CA HIS A 21 -3.07 21.52 7.09
C HIS A 21 -3.46 21.37 5.61
N GLY A 22 -3.31 22.40 4.76
CA GLY A 22 -3.56 22.23 3.32
C GLY A 22 -2.58 21.27 2.63
N MET A 23 -1.42 21.07 3.25
CA MET A 23 -0.41 20.13 2.78
C MET A 23 -0.82 18.68 3.06
N TRP A 24 -1.55 18.44 4.16
CA TRP A 24 -2.12 17.15 4.49
C TRP A 24 -3.18 16.71 3.47
N ASP A 25 -4.01 17.62 2.97
CA ASP A 25 -5.00 17.30 1.92
C ASP A 25 -4.33 16.81 0.63
N ILE A 26 -3.22 17.45 0.24
CA ILE A 26 -2.42 17.06 -0.94
C ILE A 26 -1.67 15.76 -0.66
N GLY A 27 -1.13 15.59 0.55
CA GLY A 27 -0.47 14.35 0.99
C GLY A 27 -1.41 13.17 0.92
N ILE A 28 -2.59 13.29 1.52
CA ILE A 28 -3.62 12.26 1.48
C ILE A 28 -4.02 11.99 0.03
N GLY A 29 -4.38 13.02 -0.75
CA GLY A 29 -4.79 12.84 -2.15
C GLY A 29 -3.73 12.15 -3.03
N SER A 30 -2.46 12.54 -2.91
CA SER A 30 -1.35 11.93 -3.64
C SER A 30 -1.07 10.50 -3.19
N MET A 31 -1.18 10.21 -1.89
CA MET A 31 -1.03 8.86 -1.35
C MET A 31 -2.08 7.92 -1.95
N PHE A 32 -3.35 8.33 -2.00
CA PHE A 32 -4.41 7.53 -2.64
C PHE A 32 -4.21 7.36 -4.14
N LEU A 33 -3.74 8.40 -4.83
CA LEU A 33 -3.44 8.33 -6.26
C LEU A 33 -2.34 7.31 -6.55
N VAL A 34 -1.23 7.38 -5.82
CA VAL A 34 -0.10 6.45 -6.02
C VAL A 34 -0.43 5.05 -5.55
N PHE A 35 -1.24 4.90 -4.50
CA PHE A 35 -1.75 3.60 -4.11
C PHE A 35 -2.59 2.95 -5.22
N GLY A 36 -3.52 3.71 -5.83
CA GLY A 36 -4.27 3.26 -7.00
C GLY A 36 -3.38 2.91 -8.18
N LEU A 37 -2.32 3.70 -8.42
CA LEU A 37 -1.33 3.44 -9.47
C LEU A 37 -0.49 2.18 -9.20
N ALA A 38 -0.10 1.95 -7.94
CA ALA A 38 0.66 0.78 -7.53
C ALA A 38 -0.13 -0.52 -7.78
N ILE A 39 -1.45 -0.49 -7.57
CA ILE A 39 -2.35 -1.59 -7.91
C ILE A 39 -2.38 -1.80 -9.42
N LEU A 40 -2.49 -0.72 -10.21
CA LEU A 40 -2.55 -0.80 -11.68
C LEU A 40 -1.28 -1.39 -12.31
N VAL A 41 -0.12 -1.14 -11.70
CA VAL A 41 1.19 -1.64 -12.18
C VAL A 41 1.53 -3.01 -11.56
N ASP A 42 0.72 -3.53 -10.63
CA ASP A 42 1.01 -4.72 -9.80
C ASP A 42 2.37 -4.61 -9.09
N PHE A 43 2.74 -3.38 -8.69
CA PHE A 43 4.02 -3.08 -8.04
C PHE A 43 3.78 -2.36 -6.70
N PRO A 44 3.41 -3.09 -5.63
CA PRO A 44 3.05 -2.50 -4.34
C PRO A 44 4.21 -1.72 -3.71
N ALA A 45 5.46 -2.07 -4.01
CA ALA A 45 6.65 -1.35 -3.57
C ALA A 45 6.66 0.13 -4.02
N LEU A 46 5.97 0.46 -5.12
CA LEU A 46 5.80 1.85 -5.57
C LEU A 46 5.18 2.73 -4.49
N SER A 47 4.20 2.20 -3.76
CA SER A 47 3.53 2.95 -2.69
C SER A 47 4.45 3.22 -1.49
N ALA A 48 5.27 2.24 -1.13
CA ALA A 48 6.25 2.38 -0.04
C ALA A 48 7.37 3.37 -0.42
N ILE A 49 7.90 3.27 -1.64
CA ILE A 49 8.90 4.21 -2.17
C ILE A 49 8.33 5.63 -2.20
N TRP A 50 7.09 5.78 -2.64
CA TRP A 50 6.42 7.08 -2.66
C TRP A 50 6.27 7.66 -1.26
N ILE A 51 5.79 6.89 -0.28
CA ILE A 51 5.67 7.37 1.11
C ILE A 51 7.04 7.80 1.66
N ALA A 52 8.08 6.98 1.43
CA ALA A 52 9.44 7.29 1.86
C ALA A 52 9.99 8.57 1.20
N ALA A 53 9.67 8.81 -0.06
CA ALA A 53 10.08 10.02 -0.80
C ALA A 53 9.23 11.26 -0.45
N LEU A 54 7.94 11.06 -0.16
CA LEU A 54 6.98 12.13 0.05
C LEU A 54 7.19 12.86 1.38
N ILE A 55 7.49 12.12 2.46
CA ILE A 55 7.74 12.67 3.80
C ILE A 55 8.83 13.76 3.81
N PRO A 56 10.06 13.52 3.30
CA PRO A 56 11.10 14.54 3.25
C PRO A 56 10.76 15.65 2.25
N SER A 57 10.16 15.30 1.10
CA SER A 57 9.78 16.28 0.07
C SER A 57 8.78 17.32 0.59
N PHE A 58 7.85 16.93 1.47
CA PHE A 58 6.91 17.88 2.05
C PHE A 58 7.54 18.94 2.93
N ARG A 59 8.66 18.63 3.62
CA ARG A 59 9.37 19.63 4.42
C ARG A 59 9.94 20.75 3.55
N GLU A 60 10.42 20.43 2.35
CA GLU A 60 11.03 21.42 1.47
C GLU A 60 10.01 22.16 0.59
N ILE A 61 9.03 21.43 0.06
CA ILE A 61 8.03 21.99 -0.86
C ILE A 61 7.04 22.90 -0.12
N GLY A 62 6.73 22.61 1.14
CA GLY A 62 5.78 23.40 1.94
C GLY A 62 6.14 24.88 2.04
N HIS A 63 7.44 25.20 2.08
CA HIS A 63 7.91 26.58 2.16
C HIS A 63 7.88 27.34 0.82
N LYS A 64 7.93 26.64 -0.32
CA LYS A 64 8.00 27.26 -1.65
C LYS A 64 6.65 27.31 -2.37
N LEU A 65 5.80 26.29 -2.21
CA LEU A 65 4.59 26.12 -3.02
C LEU A 65 3.34 26.74 -2.39
N ILE A 66 3.33 26.94 -1.08
CA ILE A 66 2.15 27.40 -0.35
C ILE A 66 2.30 28.89 -0.04
N LEU A 67 2.05 29.74 -1.04
CA LEU A 67 1.71 31.12 -0.72
C LEU A 67 0.44 31.09 0.15
N PRO A 68 0.48 31.66 1.36
CA PRO A 68 -0.69 31.69 2.22
C PRO A 68 -1.81 32.42 1.48
N ARG A 69 -2.91 31.72 1.14
CA ARG A 69 -4.17 32.32 0.70
C ARG A 69 -4.82 33.03 1.89
N ILE A 70 -4.12 33.99 2.46
CA ILE A 70 -4.60 34.87 3.51
C ILE A 70 -5.13 36.10 2.79
N GLY A 71 -6.43 36.09 2.55
CA GLY A 71 -7.12 37.22 1.98
C GLY A 71 -8.55 37.31 2.49
N HIS A 72 -9.33 36.23 2.40
CA HIS A 72 -10.78 36.32 2.53
C HIS A 72 -11.39 35.01 3.09
N VAL A 73 -10.98 34.57 4.29
CA VAL A 73 -11.83 33.61 5.01
C VAL A 73 -12.53 34.35 6.14
N PRO A 74 -13.80 34.76 5.96
CA PRO A 74 -14.54 35.38 7.04
C PRO A 74 -14.69 34.37 8.18
N PHE A 75 -14.19 34.72 9.37
CA PHE A 75 -14.41 34.00 10.62
C PHE A 75 -15.86 34.17 11.08
N ARG A 76 -16.81 33.60 10.33
CA ARG A 76 -18.22 33.55 10.72
C ARG A 76 -18.52 32.20 11.39
N GLU A 77 -19.43 32.23 12.36
CA GLU A 77 -19.99 31.10 13.11
C GLU A 77 -20.33 29.79 12.36
N PRO A 78 -20.65 29.75 11.04
CA PRO A 78 -20.78 28.54 10.24
C PRO A 78 -19.70 27.46 10.44
N ARG A 79 -18.49 27.81 10.90
CA ARG A 79 -17.37 26.87 11.05
C ARG A 79 -17.64 25.74 12.07
N LYS A 80 -18.36 26.00 13.17
CA LYS A 80 -18.64 24.95 14.17
C LYS A 80 -19.53 23.85 13.59
N ARG A 81 -20.56 24.22 12.80
CA ARG A 81 -21.45 23.27 12.12
C ARG A 81 -20.71 22.52 11.00
N ALA A 82 -19.86 23.20 10.24
CA ALA A 82 -19.03 22.57 9.22
C ALA A 82 -18.05 21.55 9.81
N LYS A 83 -17.39 21.89 10.94
CA LYS A 83 -16.50 20.97 11.64
C LYS A 83 -17.25 19.75 12.18
N GLY A 84 -18.42 19.94 12.79
CA GLY A 84 -19.25 18.83 13.25
C GLY A 84 -19.68 17.89 12.13
N ARG A 85 -20.08 18.44 10.97
CA ARG A 85 -20.39 17.63 9.77
C ARG A 85 -19.18 16.86 9.27
N LEU A 86 -18.01 17.52 9.16
CA LEU A 86 -16.77 16.88 8.74
C LEU A 86 -16.38 15.73 9.68
N THR A 87 -16.38 15.98 10.99
CA THR A 87 -16.08 14.96 11.99
C THR A 87 -17.08 13.81 11.95
N GLY A 88 -18.37 14.10 11.75
CA GLY A 88 -19.41 13.07 11.58
C GLY A 88 -19.19 12.21 10.33
N VAL A 89 -18.83 12.81 9.20
CA VAL A 89 -18.54 12.09 7.95
C VAL A 89 -17.29 11.22 8.09
N LEU A 90 -16.21 11.75 8.68
CA LEU A 90 -15.00 10.97 8.95
C LEU A 90 -15.30 9.80 9.90
N ALA A 91 -16.02 10.05 11.00
CA ALA A 91 -16.38 9.01 11.95
C ALA A 91 -17.24 7.93 11.30
N ALA A 92 -18.28 8.30 10.53
CA ALA A 92 -19.11 7.36 9.80
C ALA A 92 -18.29 6.53 8.81
N THR A 93 -17.38 7.17 8.07
CA THR A 93 -16.46 6.49 7.15
C THR A 93 -15.58 5.48 7.87
N THR A 94 -14.99 5.86 9.02
CA THR A 94 -14.14 4.97 9.81
C THR A 94 -14.94 3.77 10.34
N VAL A 95 -16.16 3.98 10.81
CA VAL A 95 -17.05 2.90 11.28
C VAL A 95 -17.42 1.96 10.13
N ILE A 96 -17.78 2.49 8.96
CA ILE A 96 -18.10 1.69 7.77
C ILE A 96 -16.86 0.88 7.32
N GLY A 97 -15.70 1.52 7.23
CA GLY A 97 -14.45 0.86 6.85
C GLY A 97 -14.06 -0.24 7.83
N MET A 98 -14.18 0.01 9.13
CA MET A 98 -13.92 -0.99 10.17
C MET A 98 -14.91 -2.15 10.09
N GLY A 99 -16.21 -1.86 9.93
CA GLY A 99 -17.24 -2.88 9.77
C GLY A 99 -17.02 -3.77 8.54
N ALA A 100 -16.68 -3.17 7.40
CA ALA A 100 -16.34 -3.89 6.18
C ALA A 100 -15.09 -4.76 6.36
N PHE A 101 -14.06 -4.24 7.03
CA PHE A 101 -12.83 -4.98 7.33
C PHE A 101 -13.10 -6.20 8.23
N LEU A 102 -13.86 -6.01 9.32
CA LEU A 102 -14.24 -7.08 10.23
C LEU A 102 -15.12 -8.13 9.53
N PHE A 103 -16.05 -7.70 8.69
CA PHE A 103 -16.89 -8.59 7.89
C PHE A 103 -16.06 -9.43 6.92
N MET A 104 -15.09 -8.81 6.23
CA MET A 104 -14.14 -9.52 5.36
C MET A 104 -13.26 -10.51 6.13
N PHE A 105 -12.78 -10.10 7.30
CA PHE A 105 -11.98 -10.96 8.17
C PHE A 105 -12.78 -12.16 8.68
N TRP A 106 -14.06 -11.95 8.99
CA TRP A 106 -14.98 -13.01 9.40
C TRP A 106 -15.25 -14.01 8.26
N LEU A 107 -15.53 -13.52 7.05
CA LEU A 107 -15.67 -14.35 5.85
C LEU A 107 -14.42 -15.19 5.55
N SER A 108 -13.24 -14.70 5.92
CA SER A 108 -11.97 -15.43 5.72
C SER A 108 -11.80 -16.64 6.66
N LYS A 109 -12.59 -16.75 7.75
CA LYS A 109 -12.42 -17.80 8.78
C LYS A 109 -13.37 -18.99 8.66
N GLY A 110 -14.46 -18.89 7.91
CA GLY A 110 -15.50 -19.92 7.94
C GLY A 110 -16.25 -20.04 6.63
N THR A 111 -16.15 -21.23 6.03
CA THR A 111 -16.83 -21.68 4.80
C THR A 111 -16.38 -21.01 3.51
N THR A 112 -16.12 -21.81 2.49
CA THR A 112 -15.78 -21.38 1.12
C THR A 112 -17.01 -21.49 0.21
N PRO A 113 -18.02 -20.62 0.31
CA PRO A 113 -18.88 -20.37 -0.82
C PRO A 113 -18.01 -19.71 -1.92
N SER A 114 -18.25 -20.05 -3.17
CA SER A 114 -17.51 -19.53 -4.34
C SER A 114 -17.48 -17.99 -4.40
N CYS A 115 -18.45 -17.32 -3.80
CA CYS A 115 -18.45 -15.86 -3.65
C CYS A 115 -17.37 -15.33 -2.69
N ALA A 116 -16.98 -16.07 -1.65
CA ALA A 116 -15.92 -15.65 -0.72
C ALA A 116 -14.54 -15.75 -1.35
N LEU A 117 -14.30 -16.75 -2.21
CA LEU A 117 -13.09 -16.86 -3.02
C LEU A 117 -12.96 -15.69 -3.98
N TRP A 118 -14.04 -15.39 -4.72
CA TRP A 118 -14.07 -14.21 -5.61
C TRP A 118 -13.83 -12.91 -4.84
N ALA A 119 -14.47 -12.74 -3.68
CA ALA A 119 -14.28 -11.56 -2.86
C ALA A 119 -12.85 -11.45 -2.30
N GLY A 120 -12.23 -12.58 -1.94
CA GLY A 120 -10.82 -12.69 -1.55
C GLY A 120 -9.85 -12.24 -2.63
N GLU A 121 -10.11 -12.60 -3.89
CA GLU A 121 -9.31 -12.16 -5.04
C GLU A 121 -9.44 -10.65 -5.32
N HIS A 122 -10.55 -10.04 -4.89
CA HIS A 122 -10.87 -8.63 -5.17
C HIS A 122 -10.82 -7.73 -3.91
N VAL A 123 -10.23 -8.20 -2.80
CA VAL A 123 -10.15 -7.44 -1.52
C VAL A 123 -9.60 -6.03 -1.72
N VAL A 124 -8.55 -5.90 -2.52
CA VAL A 124 -7.89 -4.61 -2.81
C VAL A 124 -8.85 -3.64 -3.52
N LEU A 125 -9.71 -4.17 -4.39
CA LEU A 125 -10.73 -3.42 -5.13
C LEU A 125 -11.80 -2.89 -4.17
N PHE A 126 -12.24 -3.71 -3.21
CA PHE A 126 -13.18 -3.29 -2.16
C PHE A 126 -12.60 -2.22 -1.24
N ILE A 127 -11.35 -2.38 -0.79
CA ILE A 127 -10.65 -1.37 0.01
C ILE A 127 -10.59 -0.05 -0.77
N GLY A 128 -10.18 -0.11 -2.04
CA GLY A 128 -10.13 1.05 -2.91
C GLY A 128 -11.48 1.73 -3.12
N LEU A 129 -12.56 0.95 -3.27
CA LEU A 129 -13.92 1.47 -3.45
C LEU A 129 -14.44 2.13 -2.16
N ILE A 130 -14.26 1.49 -1.01
CA ILE A 130 -14.74 2.01 0.28
C ILE A 130 -14.00 3.30 0.63
N TRP A 131 -12.67 3.28 0.59
CA TRP A 131 -11.88 4.46 0.96
C TRP A 131 -11.92 5.55 -0.11
N GLY A 132 -11.84 5.18 -1.39
CA GLY A 132 -11.94 6.13 -2.51
C GLY A 132 -13.32 6.77 -2.60
N GLY A 133 -14.39 5.98 -2.42
CA GLY A 133 -15.76 6.47 -2.36
C GLY A 133 -15.98 7.41 -1.17
N ALA A 134 -15.48 7.05 0.01
CA ALA A 134 -15.62 7.91 1.18
C ALA A 134 -14.87 9.23 1.04
N LEU A 135 -13.69 9.25 0.41
CA LEU A 135 -12.97 10.49 0.11
C LEU A 135 -13.71 11.34 -0.93
N ALA A 136 -14.29 10.72 -1.96
CA ALA A 136 -15.11 11.44 -2.94
C ALA A 136 -16.33 12.09 -2.27
N ILE A 137 -17.04 11.34 -1.41
CA ILE A 137 -18.18 11.85 -0.63
C ILE A 137 -17.73 12.98 0.31
N THR A 138 -16.61 12.81 1.00
CA THR A 138 -16.06 13.85 1.89
C THR A 138 -15.67 15.10 1.10
N GLY A 139 -15.01 14.95 -0.05
CA GLY A 139 -14.65 16.06 -0.93
C GLY A 139 -15.88 16.81 -1.45
N TRP A 140 -16.95 16.09 -1.79
CA TRP A 140 -18.23 16.66 -2.19
C TRP A 140 -18.90 17.43 -1.03
N LEU A 141 -18.97 16.85 0.17
CA LEU A 141 -19.60 17.46 1.33
C LEU A 141 -18.86 18.68 1.89
N VAL A 142 -17.52 18.72 1.74
CA VAL A 142 -16.67 19.81 2.26
C VAL A 142 -16.43 20.87 1.17
N THR A 143 -16.95 20.68 -0.04
CA THR A 143 -16.74 21.58 -1.19
C THR A 143 -15.26 21.85 -1.48
N LEU A 144 -14.41 20.84 -1.26
CA LEU A 144 -12.99 20.90 -1.58
C LEU A 144 -12.77 20.30 -2.98
N PRO A 145 -12.68 21.13 -4.04
CA PRO A 145 -12.62 20.63 -5.42
C PRO A 145 -11.42 19.71 -5.66
N ARG A 146 -10.32 19.91 -4.92
CA ARG A 146 -9.11 19.10 -5.00
C ARG A 146 -9.32 17.69 -4.45
N LEU A 147 -9.91 17.56 -3.26
CA LEU A 147 -10.15 16.27 -2.62
C LEU A 147 -11.14 15.43 -3.44
N ASN A 148 -12.18 16.08 -3.99
CA ASN A 148 -13.13 15.43 -4.88
C ASN A 148 -12.46 14.91 -6.17
N ALA A 149 -11.58 15.72 -6.78
CA ALA A 149 -10.83 15.30 -7.97
C ALA A 149 -9.98 14.05 -7.71
N TYR A 150 -9.28 13.98 -6.57
CA TYR A 150 -8.48 12.81 -6.21
C TYR A 150 -9.34 11.56 -5.97
N GLY A 151 -10.46 11.71 -5.26
CA GLY A 151 -11.40 10.59 -5.02
C GLY A 151 -11.98 10.04 -6.32
N CYS A 152 -12.48 10.91 -7.21
CA CYS A 152 -13.00 10.52 -8.51
C CYS A 152 -11.93 9.86 -9.40
N ALA A 153 -10.71 10.39 -9.42
CA ALA A 153 -9.60 9.80 -10.18
C ALA A 153 -9.26 8.40 -9.66
N GLY A 154 -9.16 8.22 -8.34
CA GLY A 154 -8.90 6.91 -7.72
C GLY A 154 -9.96 5.87 -8.08
N VAL A 155 -11.25 6.21 -7.90
CA VAL A 155 -12.36 5.30 -8.21
C VAL A 155 -12.38 4.92 -9.70
N ARG A 156 -12.10 5.88 -10.60
CA ARG A 156 -12.06 5.61 -12.05
C ARG A 156 -10.89 4.70 -12.44
N ILE A 157 -9.71 4.90 -11.86
CA ILE A 157 -8.53 4.06 -12.09
C ILE A 157 -8.81 2.62 -11.62
N ILE A 158 -9.37 2.48 -10.42
CA ILE A 158 -9.69 1.18 -9.82
C ILE A 158 -10.79 0.47 -10.60
N GLY A 159 -11.85 1.18 -11.02
CA GLY A 159 -12.94 0.60 -11.83
C GLY A 159 -12.51 0.16 -13.23
N HIS A 160 -11.46 0.76 -13.80
CA HIS A 160 -10.91 0.33 -15.08
C HIS A 160 -9.93 -0.87 -14.95
N HIS A 161 -9.54 -1.24 -13.73
CA HIS A 161 -8.65 -2.37 -13.51
C HIS A 161 -9.37 -3.68 -13.84
N ARG A 162 -9.10 -4.24 -15.03
CA ARG A 162 -9.48 -5.62 -15.33
C ARG A 162 -8.48 -6.53 -14.60
N PRO A 163 -8.94 -7.41 -13.70
CA PRO A 163 -8.05 -8.40 -13.08
C PRO A 163 -7.40 -9.20 -14.21
N ARG A 164 -6.07 -9.11 -14.33
CA ARG A 164 -5.32 -10.04 -15.18
C ARG A 164 -5.56 -11.42 -14.59
N ALA A 165 -6.20 -12.29 -15.36
CA ALA A 165 -6.35 -13.69 -14.99
C ALA A 165 -4.95 -14.24 -14.71
N ARG A 166 -4.63 -14.44 -13.42
CA ARG A 166 -3.43 -15.18 -13.06
C ARG A 166 -3.66 -16.59 -13.58
N PRO A 167 -2.71 -17.18 -14.33
CA PRO A 167 -2.86 -18.56 -14.75
C PRO A 167 -3.10 -19.41 -13.49
N PRO A 168 -4.02 -20.38 -13.54
CA PRO A 168 -4.34 -21.20 -12.39
C PRO A 168 -3.05 -21.77 -11.81
N LEU A 169 -2.83 -21.56 -10.51
CA LEU A 169 -1.63 -22.01 -9.78
C LEU A 169 -1.35 -23.52 -9.92
N GLY A 170 -2.30 -24.30 -10.47
CA GLY A 170 -2.13 -25.71 -10.80
C GLY A 170 -1.22 -26.02 -12.01
N LEU A 171 -0.81 -25.03 -12.83
CA LEU A 171 0.05 -25.29 -14.00
C LEU A 171 1.52 -24.93 -13.82
N LEU A 172 1.91 -24.25 -12.73
CA LEU A 172 3.30 -23.87 -12.46
C LEU A 172 3.98 -24.74 -11.39
N ALA A 173 3.30 -25.75 -10.86
CA ALA A 173 3.85 -26.74 -9.94
C ALA A 173 4.31 -28.03 -10.65
N ARG A 174 4.90 -27.92 -11.85
CA ARG A 174 5.90 -28.92 -12.25
C ARG A 174 7.26 -28.32 -11.93
N PRO A 175 7.84 -28.58 -10.74
CA PRO A 175 9.24 -28.28 -10.53
C PRO A 175 10.01 -29.00 -11.62
N CYS A 176 10.61 -28.24 -12.53
CA CYS A 176 11.65 -28.74 -13.44
C CYS A 176 12.94 -28.95 -12.65
N TRP A 177 12.85 -29.56 -11.48
CA TRP A 177 13.95 -30.28 -10.87
C TRP A 177 13.95 -31.65 -11.54
N ARG A 178 14.44 -31.67 -12.79
CA ARG A 178 14.99 -32.88 -13.37
C ARG A 178 16.15 -33.26 -12.45
N SER A 179 15.93 -34.33 -11.68
CA SER A 179 16.88 -34.87 -10.73
C SER A 179 18.09 -35.45 -11.48
N ASP A 180 19.07 -34.61 -11.78
CA ASP A 180 20.39 -35.04 -12.26
C ASP A 180 21.22 -35.75 -11.17
N SER A 181 20.62 -36.02 -10.00
CA SER A 181 21.28 -36.74 -8.89
C SER A 181 21.18 -38.26 -8.99
N VAL A 182 20.42 -38.84 -9.95
CA VAL A 182 20.27 -40.31 -10.05
C VAL A 182 21.37 -40.98 -10.89
N ASP A 183 22.09 -40.24 -11.74
CA ASP A 183 23.19 -40.83 -12.55
C ASP A 183 24.57 -40.75 -11.89
N ARG A 184 24.72 -40.03 -10.77
CA ARG A 184 26.01 -39.90 -10.09
C ARG A 184 26.39 -41.17 -9.29
N ASP A 185 25.40 -41.94 -8.85
CA ASP A 185 25.65 -43.19 -8.10
C ASP A 185 25.97 -44.40 -9.01
N ARG A 186 25.52 -44.39 -10.27
CA ARG A 186 25.90 -45.44 -11.24
C ARG A 186 27.36 -45.32 -11.68
N SER A 187 27.92 -44.11 -11.65
CA SER A 187 29.32 -43.85 -12.00
C SER A 187 30.30 -44.31 -10.91
N ALA A 188 29.87 -44.35 -9.65
CA ALA A 188 30.71 -44.80 -8.53
C ALA A 188 30.82 -46.35 -8.46
N LEU A 189 29.76 -47.06 -8.84
CA LEU A 189 29.75 -48.53 -8.84
C LEU A 189 30.55 -49.17 -9.99
N ALA A 190 30.76 -48.46 -11.11
CA ALA A 190 31.56 -48.96 -12.23
C ALA A 190 33.08 -48.85 -12.01
N ILE A 191 33.55 -47.99 -11.09
CA ILE A 191 34.99 -47.80 -10.84
C ILE A 191 35.53 -48.82 -9.81
N SER A 192 34.67 -49.42 -8.99
CA SER A 192 35.08 -50.40 -7.97
C SER A 192 35.46 -51.78 -8.54
N SER A 193 35.08 -52.12 -9.77
CA SER A 193 35.36 -53.44 -10.37
C SER A 193 36.65 -53.49 -11.21
N ALA A 194 37.40 -52.39 -11.29
CA ALA A 194 38.58 -52.26 -12.15
C ALA A 194 39.92 -52.12 -11.39
N LEU A 195 39.99 -52.52 -10.11
CA LEU A 195 41.27 -52.60 -9.39
C LEU A 195 41.84 -54.02 -9.46
N PRO A 196 42.96 -54.24 -10.17
CA PRO A 196 43.64 -55.53 -10.21
C PRO A 196 44.21 -55.89 -8.84
N GLN A 197 44.06 -57.16 -8.47
CA GLN A 197 44.77 -57.78 -7.36
C GLN A 197 46.29 -57.72 -7.57
N ALA A 198 46.94 -56.69 -7.05
CA ALA A 198 48.40 -56.68 -6.87
C ALA A 198 48.72 -57.05 -5.42
N ARG A 199 48.62 -58.35 -5.11
CA ARG A 199 49.07 -58.95 -3.85
C ARG A 199 50.23 -59.90 -4.14
N ARG A 200 51.30 -59.75 -3.35
CA ARG A 200 52.48 -60.63 -3.14
C ARG A 200 53.70 -60.43 -4.03
N VAL A 201 54.78 -59.92 -3.42
CA VAL A 201 56.15 -60.49 -3.30
C VAL A 201 56.76 -59.77 -2.07
N VAL A 202 56.82 -60.31 -0.85
CA VAL A 202 57.79 -61.26 -0.25
C VAL A 202 59.27 -60.94 -0.53
N ALA A 203 59.96 -60.31 0.43
CA ALA A 203 61.37 -60.56 0.81
C ALA A 203 61.63 -59.80 2.13
N THR A 204 61.73 -60.43 3.31
CA THR A 204 62.88 -61.12 3.93
C THR A 204 64.20 -60.35 3.90
N GLY A 205 64.72 -60.00 5.09
CA GLY A 205 66.06 -59.48 5.36
C GLY A 205 66.06 -58.71 6.69
N ASP A 206 66.22 -59.37 7.84
CA ASP A 206 67.50 -59.71 8.47
C ASP A 206 68.18 -58.49 9.11
N THR A 207 68.15 -58.42 10.44
CA THR A 207 69.25 -57.90 11.27
C THR A 207 69.18 -58.54 12.65
N ARG A 208 70.25 -59.26 12.97
CA ARG A 208 70.70 -59.64 14.31
C ARG A 208 70.88 -58.43 15.23
#